data_AF-A0A2U1L6M4-F1
#
_entry.id   AF-A0A2U1L6M4-F1
#
_cell.length_a   1.000
_cell.length_b   1.000
_cell.length_c   1.000
_cell.angle_alpha   90.00
_cell.angle_beta   90.00
_cell.angle_gamma   90.00
#
_symmetry.space_group_name_H-M   'P 1'
#
loop_
_entity.id
_entity.type
_entity.pdbx_description
1 polymer ?
#
loop_
_entity_poly.entity_id
_entity_poly.type
_entity_poly.pdbx_seq_one_letter_code
_entity_poly.pdbx_strand_id
1 'polypeptide(L)' 'MAASKTQLEFHDHLPLIEEKLGGDGLIGELCKGFELLMDANKGVITFDSLKNNALSPDLMDQSEFLLEEALEQEFKNSYQ' A
#
# COMPACT_ATOMS: atom_id res chain seq x y z
N MET A 1 20.50 1.04 -23.64
CA MET A 1 20.49 0.75 -22.20
C MET A 1 19.03 0.56 -21.81
N ALA A 2 18.60 -0.68 -21.59
CA ALA A 2 17.20 -0.97 -21.25
C ALA A 2 16.92 -0.47 -19.82
N ALA A 3 15.93 0.41 -19.68
CA ALA A 3 15.41 0.79 -18.37
C ALA A 3 14.86 -0.47 -17.70
N SER A 4 15.40 -0.84 -16.54
CA SER A 4 14.86 -1.93 -15.74
C SER A 4 13.50 -1.50 -15.24
N LYS A 5 12.42 -2.09 -15.78
CA LYS A 5 11.11 -2.10 -15.13
C LYS A 5 11.30 -2.77 -13.77
N THR A 6 11.40 -2.00 -12.71
CA THR A 6 11.22 -2.52 -11.36
C THR A 6 9.73 -2.84 -11.24
N GLN A 7 9.32 -4.01 -11.73
CA GLN A 7 8.00 -4.54 -11.40
C GLN A 7 8.00 -4.73 -9.89
N LEU A 8 7.23 -3.93 -9.18
CA LEU A 8 6.91 -4.14 -7.78
C LEU A 8 6.07 -5.42 -7.72
N GLU A 9 6.72 -6.58 -7.72
CA GLU A 9 6.06 -7.86 -7.63
C GLU A 9 5.47 -8.03 -6.23
N PHE A 10 4.14 -8.08 -6.16
CA PHE A 10 3.46 -8.43 -4.92
C PHE A 10 3.74 -9.90 -4.59
N HIS A 11 4.36 -10.13 -3.43
CA HIS A 11 4.52 -11.47 -2.88
C HIS A 11 3.43 -11.73 -1.84
N ASP A 12 2.70 -12.82 -2.03
CA ASP A 12 1.75 -13.29 -1.04
C ASP A 12 2.49 -13.92 0.15
N HIS A 13 2.50 -13.21 1.27
CA HIS A 13 3.12 -13.65 2.51
C HIS A 13 2.11 -14.24 3.50
N LEU A 14 0.81 -14.27 3.15
CA LEU A 14 -0.23 -14.80 4.04
C LEU A 14 0.05 -16.27 4.45
N PRO A 15 0.51 -17.17 3.55
CA PRO A 15 0.80 -18.54 3.95
C PRO A 15 1.91 -18.64 5.01
N LEU A 16 2.95 -17.81 4.90
CA LEU A 16 4.06 -17.79 5.86
C LEU A 16 3.61 -17.22 7.22
N ILE A 17 2.74 -16.21 7.20
CA ILE A 17 2.23 -15.60 8.43
C ILE A 17 1.25 -16.56 9.12
N GLU A 18 0.38 -17.24 8.37
CA GLU A 18 -0.51 -18.28 8.88
C GLU A 18 0.29 -19.45 9.48
N GLU A 19 1.37 -19.89 8.85
CA GLU A 19 2.25 -20.93 9.40
C GLU A 19 2.84 -20.51 10.77
N LYS A 20 3.22 -19.24 10.92
CA LYS A 20 3.90 -18.74 12.12
C LYS A 20 2.96 -18.31 13.25
N LEU A 21 1.80 -17.75 12.92
CA LEU A 21 0.86 -17.15 13.87
C LEU A 21 -0.46 -17.94 14.00
N GLY A 22 -0.74 -18.86 13.09
CA GLY A 22 -2.06 -19.48 12.93
C GLY A 22 -3.08 -18.51 12.30
N GLY A 23 -4.24 -19.03 11.91
CA GLY A 23 -5.32 -18.24 11.29
C GLY A 23 -5.82 -17.11 12.20
N ASP A 24 -6.10 -17.42 13.47
CA ASP A 24 -6.55 -16.42 14.45
C ASP A 24 -5.51 -15.33 14.71
N GLY A 25 -4.22 -15.71 14.73
CA GLY A 25 -3.12 -14.77 14.89
C GLY A 25 -2.96 -13.84 13.69
N LEU A 26 -3.06 -14.39 12.47
CA LEU A 26 -3.07 -13.60 11.24
C LEU A 26 -4.23 -12.59 11.23
N ILE A 27 -5.45 -13.05 11.56
CA ILE A 27 -6.64 -12.18 11.62
C ILE A 27 -6.46 -11.09 12.68
N GLY A 28 -5.92 -11.43 13.84
CA GLY A 28 -5.61 -10.46 14.90
C GLY A 28 -4.63 -9.38 14.45
N GLU A 29 -3.56 -9.75 13.75
CA GLU A 29 -2.59 -8.77 13.22
C GLU A 29 -3.19 -7.91 12.10
N LEU A 30 -4.01 -8.49 11.22
CA LEU A 30 -4.73 -7.73 10.20
C LEU A 30 -5.68 -6.70 10.84
N CYS A 31 -6.46 -7.11 11.86
CA CYS A 31 -7.35 -6.20 12.59
C CYS A 31 -6.57 -5.04 13.22
N LYS A 32 -5.44 -5.30 13.89
CA LYS A 32 -4.58 -4.24 14.43
C LYS A 32 -4.07 -3.29 13.35
N GLY A 33 -3.67 -3.84 12.20
CA GLY A 33 -3.26 -3.04 11.04
C GLY A 33 -4.36 -2.08 10.57
N PHE A 34 -5.61 -2.55 10.47
CA PHE A 34 -6.75 -1.71 10.09
C PHE A 34 -7.11 -0.68 11.18
N GLU A 35 -7.02 -1.04 12.46
CA GLU A 35 -7.24 -0.11 13.58
C GLU A 35 -6.25 1.07 13.54
N LEU A 36 -5.00 0.84 13.15
CA LEU A 36 -4.01 1.91 12.96
C LEU A 36 -4.39 2.88 11.82
N LEU A 37 -5.17 2.43 10.83
CA LEU A 37 -5.64 3.26 9.71
C LEU A 37 -6.95 4.00 10.01
N MET A 38 -7.61 3.65 11.11
CA MET A 38 -8.91 4.23 11.46
C MET A 38 -8.80 5.63 12.03
N ASP A 39 -9.86 6.41 11.81
CA ASP A 39 -10.11 7.62 12.59
C ASP A 39 -10.47 7.20 14.02
N ALA A 40 -9.62 7.57 14.98
CA ALA A 40 -9.74 7.17 16.38
C ALA A 40 -11.06 7.62 17.04
N ASN A 41 -11.69 8.68 16.53
CA ASN A 41 -12.95 9.20 17.08
C ASN A 41 -14.16 8.54 16.43
N LYS A 42 -14.08 8.24 15.12
CA LYS A 42 -15.21 7.67 14.37
C LYS A 42 -15.24 6.15 14.39
N GLY A 43 -14.13 5.50 14.71
CA GLY A 43 -14.04 4.04 14.71
C GLY A 43 -14.16 3.43 13.31
N VAL A 44 -13.88 4.21 12.26
CA VAL A 44 -13.89 3.74 10.85
C VAL A 44 -12.72 4.34 10.09
N ILE A 45 -12.31 3.68 9.01
CA ILE A 45 -11.32 4.24 8.09
C ILE A 45 -12.02 5.32 7.27
N THR A 46 -11.48 6.54 7.34
CA THR A 46 -11.90 7.67 6.53
C THR A 46 -10.83 7.99 5.50
N PHE A 47 -11.17 8.76 4.48
CA PHE A 47 -10.17 9.22 3.50
C PHE A 47 -9.00 9.94 4.19
N ASP A 48 -9.30 10.84 5.13
CA ASP A 48 -8.27 11.59 5.86
C ASP A 48 -7.42 10.70 6.77
N SER A 49 -8.04 9.79 7.53
CA SER A 49 -7.28 8.88 8.40
C SER A 49 -6.40 7.92 7.59
N LEU A 50 -6.91 7.41 6.47
CA LEU A 50 -6.13 6.56 5.57
C LEU A 50 -4.94 7.33 4.99
N LYS A 51 -5.17 8.56 4.48
CA LYS A 51 -4.11 9.40 3.90
C LYS A 51 -2.99 9.69 4.91
N ASN A 52 -3.35 10.00 6.15
CA ASN A 52 -2.39 10.37 7.18
C ASN A 52 -1.69 9.17 7.82
N ASN A 53 -2.35 8.01 7.90
CA ASN A 53 -1.83 6.86 8.65
C ASN A 53 -1.22 5.77 7.76
N ALA A 54 -1.56 5.70 6.46
CA ALA A 54 -1.06 4.67 5.55
C ALA A 54 0.33 4.99 4.97
N LEU A 55 0.72 6.27 4.95
CA LEU A 55 1.96 6.71 4.32
C LEU A 55 2.85 7.35 5.39
N SER A 56 4.05 6.82 5.56
CA SER A 56 5.11 7.64 6.13
C SER A 56 5.46 8.75 5.13
N PRO A 57 6.01 9.89 5.57
CA PRO A 57 6.44 10.97 4.67
C PRO A 57 7.29 10.45 3.50
N ASP A 58 8.28 9.59 3.79
CA ASP A 58 9.12 8.95 2.78
C ASP A 58 8.36 8.05 1.78
N LEU A 59 7.33 7.32 2.23
CA LEU A 59 6.49 6.52 1.32
C LEU A 59 5.53 7.40 0.52
N MET A 60 5.11 8.54 1.07
CA MET A 60 4.24 9.48 0.38
C MET A 60 4.95 10.09 -0.82
N ASP A 61 6.17 10.57 -0.63
CA ASP A 61 7.00 11.14 -1.71
C ASP A 61 7.28 10.11 -2.81
N GLN A 62 7.57 8.87 -2.43
CA GLN A 62 7.74 7.77 -3.39
C GLN A 62 6.44 7.44 -4.13
N SER A 63 5.30 7.46 -3.45
CA SER A 63 4.00 7.20 -4.09
C SER A 63 3.61 8.29 -5.08
N GLU A 64 3.90 9.56 -4.77
CA GLU A 64 3.64 10.71 -5.63
C GLU A 64 4.51 10.64 -6.89
N PHE A 65 5.80 10.34 -6.72
CA PHE A 65 6.72 10.10 -7.84
C PHE A 65 6.24 8.97 -8.76
N LEU A 66 5.84 7.83 -8.19
CA LEU A 66 5.35 6.69 -8.97
C LEU A 66 4.01 6.99 -9.68
N LEU A 67 3.12 7.77 -9.05
CA LEU A 67 1.86 8.21 -9.66
C LEU A 67 2.12 9.15 -10.85
N GLU A 68 3.05 10.09 -10.71
CA GLU A 68 3.41 11.04 -11.76
C GLU A 68 4.07 10.32 -12.94
N GLU A 69 4.98 9.38 -12.68
CA GLU A 69 5.57 8.52 -13.71
C GLU A 69 4.49 7.69 -14.44
N ALA A 70 3.56 7.07 -13.71
CA ALA A 70 2.49 6.27 -14.30
C ALA A 70 1.55 7.13 -15.20
N LEU A 71 1.22 8.34 -14.77
CA LEU A 71 0.41 9.27 -15.56
C LEU A 71 1.15 9.71 -16.83
N GLU A 72 2.44 10.07 -16.72
CA GLU A 72 3.23 10.42 -17.89
C GLU A 72 3.32 9.30 -18.93
N GLN A 73 3.43 8.04 -18.46
CA GLN A 73 3.46 6.87 -19.33
C GLN A 73 2.11 6.69 -20.05
N GLU A 74 0.99 6.85 -19.35
CA GLU A 74 -0.35 6.78 -19.97
C GLU A 74 -0.55 7.88 -21.02
N PHE A 75 -0.14 9.13 -20.74
CA PHE A 75 -0.19 10.20 -21.73
C PHE A 75 0.69 9.92 -22.94
N LYS A 76 1.93 9.43 -22.74
CA LYS A 76 2.84 9.06 -23.84
C LYS A 76 2.30 7.88 -24.68
N ASN A 77 1.61 6.94 -24.05
CA ASN A 77 0.99 5.79 -24.73
C ASN A 77 -0.27 6.16 -25.52
N SER A 78 -0.98 7.23 -25.12
CA SER A 78 -2.19 7.70 -25.82
C SER A 78 -1.94 8.41 -27.16
N TYR A 79 -0.69 8.82 -27.42
CA TYR A 79 -0.27 9.51 -28.65
C TYR A 79 0.64 8.66 -29.56
N GLN A 80 0.69 7.34 -29.33
CA GLN A 80 1.32 6.36 -30.23
C GLN A 80 0.29 5.54 -31.01
#